data_AF-A0A7X9ZEM4-F1
#
_entry.id   AF-A0A7X9ZEM4-F1
#
_cell.length_a   1.000
_cell.length_b   1.000
_cell.length_c   1.000
_cell.angle_alpha   90.00
_cell.angle_beta   90.00
_cell.angle_gamma   90.00
#
_symmetry.space_group_name_H-M   'P 1'
#
loop_
_entity.id
_entity.type
_entity.pdbx_description
1 polymer ?
#
loop_
_entity_poly.entity_id
_entity_poly.type
_entity_poly.pdbx_seq_one_letter_code
_entity_poly.pdbx_strand_id
1 'polypeptide(L)' 'MRVLFILILLANLWILALGQGWIGVRPEDEGRDTRRFSQELNPGAVTLVPRKTP' A
#
# COMPACT_ATOMS: atom_id res chain seq x y z
N MET A 1 36.55 -14.77 9.52
CA MET A 1 36.00 -13.41 9.32
C MET A 1 35.14 -13.29 8.07
N ARG A 2 35.65 -13.57 6.87
CA ARG A 2 34.90 -13.43 5.61
C ARG A 2 33.63 -14.30 5.52
N VAL A 3 33.69 -15.53 6.03
CA VAL A 3 32.54 -16.46 6.04
C VAL A 3 31.41 -15.93 6.92
N LEU A 4 31.73 -15.48 8.14
CA LEU A 4 30.73 -14.93 9.06
C LEU A 4 30.04 -13.70 8.46
N PHE A 5 30.82 -12.82 7.82
CA PHE A 5 30.30 -11.66 7.11
C PHE A 5 29.30 -12.05 6.02
N ILE A 6 29.64 -13.04 5.18
CA ILE A 6 28.75 -13.50 4.09
C ILE A 6 27.46 -14.10 4.63
N LEU A 7 27.51 -14.87 5.71
CA LEU A 7 26.31 -15.45 6.33
C LEU A 7 25.35 -14.37 6.86
N ILE A 8 25.88 -13.36 7.54
CA ILE A 8 25.09 -12.24 8.07
C ILE A 8 24.51 -11.41 6.93
N LEU A 9 25.29 -11.17 5.87
CA LEU A 9 24.83 -10.47 4.67
C LEU A 9 23.65 -11.20 4.01
N LEU A 10 23.77 -12.51 3.80
CA LEU A 10 22.71 -13.33 3.19
C LEU A 10 21.44 -13.36 4.05
N ALA A 11 21.58 -13.50 5.37
CA ALA A 11 20.44 -13.48 6.28
C ALA A 11 19.67 -12.15 6.22
N ASN A 12 20.38 -11.02 6.17
CA ASN A 12 19.76 -9.70 6.04
C ASN A 12 19.05 -9.51 4.70
N LEU A 13 19.67 -9.96 3.61
CA LEU A 13 19.05 -9.95 2.27
C LEU A 13 17.76 -10.78 2.23
N TRP A 14 17.75 -11.94 2.89
CA TRP A 14 16.56 -12.77 3.02
C TRP A 14 15.42 -12.07 3.77
N ILE A 15 15.73 -11.45 4.91
CA ILE A 15 14.73 -10.69 5.70
C ILE A 15 14.18 -9.52 4.88
N LEU A 16 15.05 -8.80 4.17
CA LEU A 16 14.66 -7.70 3.28
C LEU A 16 13.72 -8.19 2.16
N ALA A 17 14.04 -9.31 1.53
CA ALA A 17 13.24 -9.90 0.45
C ALA A 17 11.84 -10.32 0.93
N LEU A 18 11.73 -10.87 2.14
CA LEU A 18 10.46 -11.24 2.76
C LEU A 18 9.60 -10.01 3.07
N GLY A 19 10.19 -8.91 3.55
CA GLY A 19 9.48 -7.68 3.90
C GLY A 19 9.09 -6.77 2.72
N GLN A 20 9.76 -6.91 1.57
CA GLN A 20 9.54 -6.07 0.38
C GLN A 20 8.53 -6.66 -0.62
N GLY A 21 7.88 -7.78 -0.29
CA GLY A 21 6.96 -8.46 -1.20
C GLY A 21 7.69 -9.07 -2.41
N TRP A 22 8.93 -9.53 -2.24
CA TRP A 22 9.64 -10.24 -3.31
C TRP A 22 9.21 -11.71 -3.40
N ILE A 23 8.70 -12.27 -2.29
CA ILE A 23 8.19 -13.66 -2.15
C ILE A 23 6.67 -13.69 -1.91
N GLY A 24 6.00 -12.54 -1.86
CA GLY A 24 4.55 -12.46 -1.65
C GLY A 24 3.95 -11.31 -2.46
N VAL A 25 2.68 -11.47 -2.84
CA VAL A 25 1.89 -10.42 -3.50
C VAL A 25 2.07 -9.13 -2.70
N ARG A 26 2.70 -8.11 -3.32
CA ARG A 26 2.63 -6.75 -2.77
C ARG A 26 1.16 -6.49 -2.56
N PRO A 27 0.70 -6.06 -1.36
CA PRO A 27 -0.67 -5.66 -1.19
C PRO A 27 -0.94 -4.72 -2.34
N GLU A 28 -1.76 -5.18 -3.29
CA GLU A 28 -2.18 -4.39 -4.43
C GLU A 28 -2.59 -3.07 -3.81
N ASP A 29 -2.27 -1.95 -4.45
CA ASP A 29 -2.77 -0.68 -3.97
C ASP A 29 -4.31 -0.73 -3.96
N GLU A 30 -4.91 -1.24 -2.87
CA GLU A 30 -6.31 -1.70 -2.77
C GLU A 30 -7.28 -0.52 -2.85
N GLY A 31 -6.75 0.70 -2.94
CA GLY A 31 -7.46 1.94 -3.23
C GLY A 31 -6.88 2.76 -4.38
N ARG A 32 -5.91 2.26 -5.15
CA ARG A 32 -5.26 2.96 -6.27
C ARG A 32 -5.58 2.29 -7.62
N ASP A 33 -6.72 1.62 -7.70
CA ASP A 33 -7.30 1.16 -8.96
C ASP A 33 -7.84 2.38 -9.73
N THR A 34 -7.11 2.81 -10.75
CA THR A 34 -7.48 3.95 -11.61
C THR A 34 -8.82 3.75 -12.32
N ARG A 35 -9.30 2.51 -12.44
CA ARG A 35 -10.64 2.20 -12.99
C ARG A 35 -11.76 2.39 -11.97
N ARG A 36 -11.46 2.26 -10.67
CA ARG A 36 -12.37 2.55 -9.55
C ARG A 36 -12.32 4.02 -9.14
N PHE A 37 -11.34 4.80 -9.62
CA PHE A 37 -11.24 6.23 -9.33
C PHE A 37 -12.50 7.02 -9.73
N SER A 38 -13.17 6.62 -10.81
CA SER A 38 -14.44 7.21 -11.25
C SER A 38 -15.67 6.62 -10.55
N GLN A 39 -15.50 5.66 -9.65
CA GLN A 39 -16.59 5.02 -8.92
C GLN A 39 -16.70 5.68 -7.55
N GLU A 40 -17.63 6.63 -7.42
CA GLU A 40 -17.99 7.18 -6.11
C GLU A 40 -18.55 6.07 -5.23
N LEU A 41 -17.77 5.61 -4.24
CA LEU A 41 -18.20 4.57 -3.30
C LEU A 41 -19.36 5.04 -2.40
N ASN A 42 -19.55 6.36 -2.25
CA ASN A 42 -20.63 6.91 -1.43
C ASN A 42 -21.07 8.31 -1.92
N PRO A 43 -21.86 8.40 -3.01
CA PRO A 43 -22.34 9.68 -3.55
C PRO A 43 -23.29 10.42 -2.58
N GLY A 44 -23.80 9.75 -1.54
CA GLY A 44 -24.68 10.33 -0.53
C GLY A 44 -23.98 10.84 0.73
N ALA A 45 -22.66 10.67 0.87
CA ALA A 45 -21.93 11.09 2.07
C ALA A 45 -21.80 12.61 2.21
N VAL A 46 -21.92 13.34 1.10
CA VAL A 46 -21.71 14.79 1.05
C VAL A 46 -23.07 15.48 0.86
N THR A 47 -23.85 15.58 1.94
CA THR A 47 -25.01 16.47 1.96
C THR A 47 -24.54 17.90 2.19
N LEU A 48 -24.47 18.70 1.13
CA LEU A 48 -24.29 20.14 1.26
C LEU A 48 -25.58 20.72 1.85
N VAL A 49 -25.54 21.15 3.12
CA VAL A 49 -26.66 21.87 3.72
C VAL A 49 -26.82 23.20 2.97
N PRO A 50 -28.00 23.50 2.40
CA PRO A 50 -28.21 24.75 1.70
C PRO A 50 -28.03 25.91 2.67
N ARG A 51 -27.09 26.82 2.34
CA ARG A 51 -26.90 28.07 3.08
C ARG A 51 -28.18 28.89 2.95
N LYS A 52 -28.90 29.05 4.05
CA LYS A 52 -30.07 29.93 4.13
C LYS A 52 -29.57 31.37 3.98
N THR A 53 -29.77 31.96 2.81
CA THR A 53 -29.52 33.39 2.58
C THR A 53 -30.58 34.19 3.36
N PRO A 54 -30.19 35.22 4.14
CA PRO A 54 -31.13 36.09 4.85
C PRO A 54 -31.98 36.94 3.91
#